data_AF-A0AAU7JGL2-F1
#
_entry.id   AF-A0AAU7JGL2-F1
#
_cell.length_a   1.000
_cell.length_b   1.000
_cell.length_c   1.000
_cell.angle_alpha   90.00
_cell.angle_beta   90.00
_cell.angle_gamma   90.00
#
_symmetry.space_group_name_H-M   'P 1'
#
loop_
_entity.id
_entity.type
_entity.pdbx_description
1 polymer ?
#
loop_
_entity_poly.entity_id
_entity_poly.type
_entity_poly.pdbx_seq_one_letter_code
_entity_poly.pdbx_strand_id
1 'polypeptide(L)'
;MIDRKPVGGAPVDTLDGGAGADVLTGGIGDDPLVGGADNDVFVSGAGFGQDRIADFDQAGDDVLQVSTALFADWNGVWATTRQVGADLVITRSATEAWTLKNVALSRFNADDVRFVA
;
A
#
# COMPACT_ATOMS: atom_id res chain seq x y z
N MET A 1 14.75 5.67 13.90
CA MET A 1 15.36 4.54 13.18
C MET A 1 14.28 4.08 12.21
N ILE A 2 14.61 3.78 10.95
CA ILE A 2 13.64 3.20 10.02
C ILE A 2 13.67 1.69 10.27
N ASP A 3 12.60 1.08 10.78
CA ASP A 3 12.52 -0.39 10.80
C ASP A 3 12.12 -0.85 9.39
N ARG A 4 12.86 -1.84 8.89
CA ARG A 4 12.55 -2.48 7.63
C ARG A 4 12.15 -3.90 7.98
N LYS A 5 10.87 -4.24 7.78
CA LYS A 5 10.39 -5.62 7.90
C LYS A 5 10.24 -6.24 6.51
N PRO A 6 11.33 -6.82 5.95
CA PRO A 6 11.23 -7.63 4.76
C PRO A 6 10.55 -8.95 5.11
N VAL A 7 9.60 -9.37 4.28
CA VAL A 7 8.89 -10.64 4.46
C VAL A 7 9.40 -11.68 3.50
N GLY A 8 9.52 -12.90 4.01
CA GLY A 8 10.08 -14.04 3.31
C GLY A 8 9.01 -14.99 2.78
N GLY A 9 8.73 -14.90 1.48
CA GLY A 9 8.34 -16.03 0.62
C GLY A 9 7.10 -16.87 0.99
N ALA A 10 6.33 -16.53 2.02
CA ALA A 10 5.04 -17.17 2.30
C ALA A 10 3.92 -16.46 1.51
N PRO A 11 2.82 -17.16 1.18
CA PRO A 11 1.76 -16.62 0.33
C PRO A 11 0.75 -15.72 1.06
N VAL A 12 0.86 -15.58 2.38
CA VAL A 12 0.05 -14.68 3.21
C VAL A 12 0.86 -14.38 4.48
N ASP A 13 1.20 -13.13 4.68
CA ASP A 13 1.90 -12.63 5.86
C ASP A 13 1.15 -11.44 6.47
N THR A 14 0.87 -11.52 7.77
CA THR A 14 0.38 -10.35 8.51
C THR A 14 1.57 -9.53 8.98
N LEU A 15 1.67 -8.29 8.52
CA LEU A 15 2.74 -7.37 8.92
C LEU A 15 2.21 -6.22 9.75
N ASP A 16 2.91 -5.99 10.85
CA ASP A 16 2.70 -4.88 11.76
C ASP A 16 4.05 -4.19 11.94
N GLY A 17 4.17 -2.95 11.45
CA GLY A 17 5.36 -2.12 11.60
C GLY A 17 5.61 -1.81 13.06
N GLY A 18 4.60 -1.22 13.71
CA GLY A 18 4.52 -1.01 15.14
C GLY A 18 4.67 0.47 15.48
N ALA A 19 5.83 0.89 15.97
CA ALA A 19 6.06 2.30 16.29
C ALA A 19 7.32 2.78 15.58
N GLY A 20 7.25 3.96 14.97
CA GLY A 20 8.32 4.54 14.18
C GLY A 20 8.00 4.46 12.68
N ALA A 21 8.72 5.25 11.89
CA ALA A 21 8.55 5.25 10.44
C ALA A 21 9.08 3.95 9.82
N ASP A 22 8.17 3.12 9.31
CA ASP A 22 8.44 1.78 8.85
C ASP A 22 8.35 1.63 7.33
N VAL A 23 9.09 0.65 6.80
CA VAL A 23 8.98 0.25 5.39
C VAL A 23 8.49 -1.18 5.31
N LEU A 24 7.25 -1.34 4.85
CA LEU A 24 6.52 -2.60 4.80
C LEU A 24 6.41 -3.11 3.36
N THR A 25 6.56 -4.42 3.17
CA THR A 25 6.37 -5.07 1.87
C THR A 25 5.72 -6.43 2.11
N GLY A 26 4.47 -6.61 1.62
CA GLY A 26 3.73 -7.87 1.77
C GLY A 26 4.49 -9.06 1.19
N GLY A 27 4.94 -8.91 -0.05
CA GLY A 27 5.67 -9.97 -0.76
C GLY A 27 4.81 -10.53 -1.87
N ILE A 28 4.68 -11.85 -1.94
CA ILE A 28 3.83 -12.54 -2.92
C ILE A 28 2.59 -13.03 -2.18
N GLY A 29 1.41 -12.83 -2.76
CA GLY A 29 0.15 -13.31 -2.20
C GLY A 29 -0.67 -12.20 -1.57
N ASP A 30 -1.67 -12.55 -0.75
CA ASP A 30 -2.67 -11.59 -0.27
C ASP A 30 -2.34 -11.19 1.18
N ASP A 31 -1.69 -10.05 1.40
CA ASP A 31 -1.10 -9.71 2.70
C ASP A 31 -1.91 -8.66 3.48
N PRO A 32 -2.25 -8.92 4.76
CA PRO A 32 -2.70 -7.89 5.69
C PRO A 32 -1.51 -7.05 6.21
N LEU A 33 -1.54 -5.74 5.98
CA LEU A 33 -0.50 -4.79 6.34
C LEU A 33 -1.04 -3.76 7.34
N VAL A 34 -0.27 -3.48 8.38
CA VAL A 34 -0.53 -2.47 9.42
C VAL A 34 0.75 -1.66 9.58
N GLY A 35 0.68 -0.36 9.33
CA GLY A 35 1.80 0.59 9.50
C GLY A 35 2.16 0.74 10.96
N GLY A 36 1.17 1.16 11.75
CA GLY A 36 1.34 1.47 13.16
C GLY A 36 1.35 2.99 13.38
N ALA A 37 2.34 3.47 14.12
CA ALA A 37 2.47 4.88 14.46
C ALA A 37 3.62 5.56 13.71
N ASP A 38 3.46 6.85 13.44
CA ASP A 38 4.31 7.68 12.57
C ASP A 38 4.05 7.40 11.08
N ASN A 39 4.95 7.86 10.20
CA ASN A 39 4.72 7.92 8.77
C ASN A 39 5.35 6.70 8.09
N ASP A 40 4.52 5.85 7.50
CA ASP A 40 4.93 4.55 6.98
C ASP A 40 4.98 4.49 5.46
N VAL A 41 5.77 3.55 4.95
CA VAL A 41 5.92 3.29 3.52
C VAL A 41 5.50 1.87 3.19
N PHE A 42 4.40 1.76 2.44
CA PHE A 42 3.90 0.48 1.92
C PHE A 42 4.43 0.27 0.50
N VAL A 43 5.29 -0.72 0.32
CA VAL A 43 6.00 -0.94 -0.96
C VAL A 43 5.31 -2.00 -1.79
N SER A 44 5.10 -1.69 -3.06
CA SER A 44 4.61 -2.65 -4.05
C SER A 44 5.64 -3.76 -4.33
N GLY A 45 5.25 -5.01 -4.13
CA GLY A 45 5.97 -6.20 -4.62
C GLY A 45 5.55 -6.58 -6.04
N ALA A 46 6.28 -7.50 -6.69
CA ALA A 46 5.78 -8.18 -7.88
C ALA A 46 4.97 -9.41 -7.43
N GLY A 47 3.76 -9.60 -7.97
CA GLY A 47 2.90 -10.70 -7.53
C GLY A 47 2.29 -10.45 -6.16
N PHE A 48 2.12 -9.18 -5.77
CA PHE A 48 1.66 -8.74 -4.44
C PHE A 48 0.19 -9.06 -4.13
N GLY A 49 -0.49 -9.80 -4.99
CA GLY A 49 -1.85 -10.26 -4.72
C GLY A 49 -2.83 -9.15 -4.31
N GLN A 50 -3.76 -9.51 -3.44
CA GLN A 50 -4.79 -8.61 -2.89
C GLN A 50 -4.44 -8.17 -1.48
N ASP A 51 -3.50 -7.23 -1.39
CA ASP A 51 -3.04 -6.63 -0.16
C ASP A 51 -4.09 -5.71 0.49
N ARG A 52 -4.12 -5.71 1.82
CA ARG A 52 -5.03 -4.87 2.63
C ARG A 52 -4.23 -4.07 3.64
N ILE A 53 -4.24 -2.74 3.52
CA ILE A 53 -3.59 -1.82 4.45
C ILE A 53 -4.65 -1.32 5.43
N ALA A 54 -4.47 -1.61 6.72
CA ALA A 54 -5.49 -1.44 7.75
C ALA A 54 -5.64 -0.01 8.27
N ASP A 55 -4.58 0.79 8.19
CA ASP A 55 -4.41 2.03 8.95
C ASP A 55 -3.75 3.16 8.16
N PHE A 56 -3.82 3.12 6.82
CA PHE A 56 -3.22 4.12 5.94
C PHE A 56 -3.65 5.56 6.30
N ASP A 57 -2.75 6.33 6.91
CA ASP A 57 -2.98 7.67 7.41
C ASP A 57 -2.51 8.74 6.41
N GLN A 58 -3.44 9.27 5.62
CA GLN A 58 -3.15 10.41 4.73
C GLN A 58 -2.80 11.70 5.48
N ALA A 59 -3.20 11.84 6.75
CA ALA A 59 -2.85 13.00 7.56
C ALA A 59 -1.49 12.85 8.24
N GLY A 60 -1.02 11.61 8.41
CA GLY A 60 0.29 11.21 8.91
C GLY A 60 1.32 11.02 7.79
N ASP A 61 1.05 11.45 6.56
CA ASP A 61 1.95 11.30 5.40
C ASP A 61 2.41 9.86 5.12
N ASP A 62 1.53 8.87 5.32
CA ASP A 62 1.79 7.51 4.82
C ASP A 62 1.89 7.50 3.30
N VAL A 63 2.79 6.66 2.78
CA VAL A 63 3.10 6.62 1.35
C VAL A 63 2.98 5.21 0.79
N LEU A 64 2.24 5.08 -0.31
CA LEU A 64 2.31 3.91 -1.17
C LEU A 64 3.50 4.07 -2.14
N GLN A 65 4.54 3.29 -1.96
CA GLN A 65 5.67 3.25 -2.87
C GLN A 65 5.42 2.25 -4.00
N VAL A 66 5.29 2.76 -5.21
CA VAL A 66 4.88 2.00 -6.40
C VAL A 66 6.02 1.89 -7.41
N SER A 67 6.30 0.69 -7.89
CA SER A 67 7.23 0.51 -9.02
C SER A 67 6.65 1.09 -10.31
N THR A 68 7.49 1.82 -11.06
CA THR A 68 7.14 2.33 -12.39
C THR A 68 6.84 1.24 -13.41
N ALA A 69 7.24 -0.01 -13.13
CA ALA A 69 6.84 -1.18 -13.91
C ALA A 69 5.37 -1.58 -13.71
N LEU A 70 4.75 -1.22 -12.58
CA LEU A 70 3.34 -1.50 -12.30
C LEU A 70 2.44 -0.36 -12.78
N PHE A 71 2.83 0.88 -12.50
CA PHE A 71 2.14 2.10 -12.92
C PHE A 71 3.15 3.15 -13.36
N ALA A 72 2.95 3.71 -14.56
CA ALA A 72 3.88 4.71 -15.10
C ALA A 72 3.84 6.05 -14.34
N ASP A 73 2.67 6.43 -13.82
CA ASP A 73 2.44 7.70 -13.16
C ASP A 73 1.17 7.68 -12.28
N TRP A 74 0.91 8.81 -11.63
CA TRP A 74 -0.28 9.05 -10.82
C TRP A 74 -1.59 8.85 -11.59
N ASN A 75 -1.65 9.25 -12.87
CA ASN A 75 -2.86 9.08 -13.67
C ASN A 75 -3.20 7.60 -13.86
N GLY A 76 -2.18 6.74 -14.03
CA GLY A 76 -2.35 5.29 -14.07
C GLY A 76 -2.94 4.73 -12.77
N VAL A 77 -2.41 5.14 -11.62
CA VAL A 77 -2.94 4.74 -10.30
C VAL A 77 -4.39 5.22 -10.14
N TRP A 78 -4.63 6.50 -10.34
CA TRP A 78 -5.94 7.12 -10.17
C TRP A 78 -7.02 6.52 -11.08
N ALA A 79 -6.68 6.22 -12.33
CA ALA A 79 -7.61 5.59 -13.28
C ALA A 79 -8.16 4.25 -12.79
N THR A 80 -7.37 3.53 -11.99
CA THR A 80 -7.71 2.23 -11.41
C THR A 80 -8.21 2.29 -9.96
N THR A 81 -8.27 3.49 -9.38
CA THR A 81 -8.70 3.71 -8.00
C THR A 81 -10.20 3.90 -7.93
N ARG A 82 -10.86 3.21 -6.98
CA ARG A 82 -12.31 3.26 -6.75
C ARG A 82 -12.62 3.28 -5.26
N GLN A 83 -13.61 4.06 -4.87
CA GLN A 83 -14.23 3.92 -3.54
C GLN A 83 -15.12 2.67 -3.54
N VAL A 84 -14.93 1.80 -2.55
CA VAL A 84 -15.75 0.60 -2.30
C VAL A 84 -16.20 0.62 -0.84
N GLY A 85 -17.45 1.03 -0.61
CA GLY A 85 -17.93 1.27 0.76
C GLY A 85 -17.11 2.38 1.43
N ALA A 86 -16.50 2.08 2.58
CA ALA A 86 -15.60 3.00 3.28
C ALA A 86 -14.13 2.89 2.83
N ASP A 87 -13.79 1.90 2.00
CA ASP A 87 -12.42 1.60 1.63
C ASP A 87 -12.07 2.17 0.25
N LEU A 88 -10.79 2.44 0.05
CA LEU A 88 -10.23 2.75 -1.25
C LEU A 88 -9.61 1.49 -1.86
N VAL A 89 -9.97 1.17 -3.10
CA VAL A 89 -9.42 0.00 -3.80
C VAL A 89 -8.71 0.45 -5.07
N ILE A 90 -7.42 0.10 -5.19
CA ILE A 90 -6.57 0.35 -6.35
C ILE A 90 -6.39 -0.99 -7.07
N THR A 91 -7.07 -1.18 -8.21
CA THR A 91 -7.10 -2.48 -8.91
C THR A 91 -6.19 -2.49 -10.13
N ARG A 92 -5.02 -3.14 -10.04
CA ARG A 92 -4.09 -3.27 -11.17
C ARG A 92 -4.52 -4.38 -12.14
N SER A 93 -4.96 -5.52 -11.62
CA SER A 93 -5.45 -6.66 -12.40
C SER A 93 -6.49 -7.45 -11.61
N ALA A 94 -7.00 -8.56 -12.18
CA ALA A 94 -7.92 -9.45 -11.49
C ALA A 94 -7.31 -10.16 -10.26
N THR A 95 -5.98 -10.15 -10.14
CA THR A 95 -5.25 -10.83 -9.05
C THR A 95 -4.40 -9.88 -8.23
N GLU A 96 -4.32 -8.59 -8.59
CA GLU A 96 -3.46 -7.64 -7.90
C GLU A 96 -4.21 -6.34 -7.61
N ALA A 97 -4.40 -6.07 -6.32
CA ALA A 97 -5.09 -4.89 -5.83
C ALA A 97 -4.63 -4.48 -4.43
N TRP A 98 -4.58 -3.18 -4.16
CA TRP A 98 -4.48 -2.66 -2.80
C TRP A 98 -5.84 -2.22 -2.30
N THR A 99 -6.17 -2.61 -1.08
CA THR A 99 -7.32 -2.06 -0.34
C THR A 99 -6.81 -1.22 0.83
N LEU A 100 -7.02 0.10 0.78
CA LEU A 100 -6.76 0.99 1.90
C LEU A 100 -8.03 1.10 2.74
N LYS A 101 -7.99 0.57 3.96
CA LYS A 101 -9.15 0.47 4.83
C LYS A 101 -9.56 1.83 5.37
N ASN A 102 -10.86 2.12 5.32
CA ASN A 102 -11.44 3.38 5.81
C ASN A 102 -10.85 4.66 5.18
N VAL A 103 -10.29 4.55 3.97
CA VAL A 103 -9.75 5.69 3.22
C VAL A 103 -10.79 6.21 2.23
N ALA A 104 -11.02 7.53 2.29
CA ALA A 104 -11.91 8.21 1.36
C ALA A 104 -11.17 8.62 0.08
N LEU A 105 -11.73 8.30 -1.08
CA LEU A 105 -11.22 8.69 -2.40
C LEU A 105 -11.01 10.20 -2.53
N SER A 106 -11.83 11.01 -1.86
CA SER A 106 -11.70 12.48 -1.87
C SER A 106 -10.48 13.01 -1.14
N ARG A 107 -9.81 12.17 -0.35
CA ARG A 107 -8.61 12.52 0.41
C ARG A 107 -7.34 11.90 -0.18
N PHE A 108 -7.50 10.84 -0.98
CA PHE A 108 -6.40 10.23 -1.72
C PHE A 108 -5.92 11.14 -2.85
N ASN A 109 -4.64 11.44 -2.87
CA ASN A 109 -4.03 12.41 -3.75
C ASN A 109 -2.60 11.99 -4.17
N ALA A 110 -1.98 12.78 -5.04
CA ALA A 110 -0.69 12.42 -5.64
C ALA A 110 0.47 12.36 -4.63
N ASP A 111 0.37 13.05 -3.49
CA ASP A 111 1.40 13.04 -2.45
C ASP A 111 1.41 11.71 -1.67
N ASP A 112 0.30 10.96 -1.69
CA ASP A 112 0.18 9.64 -1.04
C ASP A 112 0.90 8.52 -1.83
N VAL A 113 1.44 8.82 -3.03
CA VAL A 113 2.04 7.83 -3.93
C VAL A 113 3.43 8.27 -4.39
N ARG A 114 4.42 7.42 -4.08
CA ARG A 114 5.81 7.62 -4.52
C ARG A 114 6.20 6.59 -5.57
N PHE A 115 6.58 7.05 -6.75
CA PHE A 115 7.08 6.17 -7.81
C PHE A 115 8.58 5.89 -7.68
N VAL A 116 8.96 4.63 -7.88
CA VAL A 116 10.36 4.17 -7.91
C VAL A 116 10.63 3.30 -9.14
N ALA A 117 11.87 3.31 -9.63
CA ALA A 117 12.29 2.47 -10.75
C ALA A 117 12.28 0.98 -10.37
#